data_AF-A0A7V1PX55-F1
#
_entry.id   AF-A0A7V1PX55-F1
#
_cell.length_a   1.000
_cell.length_b   1.000
_cell.length_c   1.000
_cell.angle_alpha   90.00
_cell.angle_beta   90.00
_cell.angle_gamma   90.00
#
_symmetry.space_group_name_H-M   'P 1'
#
loop_
_entity.id
_entity.type
_entity.pdbx_description
1 polymer ?
#
loop_
_entity_poly.entity_id
_entity_poly.type
_entity_poly.pdbx_seq_one_letter_code
_entity_poly.pdbx_strand_id
1 'polypeptide(L)'
;MIRKILKSYLNKLTNIELGELRSINILLRQENYKLNLVKGNTALVSKGKEWVNTQKGIIALLERSFDSKITKYAQNRKIEGKIGINLKTGKIIKMDNE
;
A
#
# COMPACT_ATOMS: atom_id res chain seq x y z
N MET A 1 0.81 -33.94 5.89
CA MET A 1 0.33 -32.85 6.77
C MET A 1 1.31 -31.66 6.85
N ILE A 2 2.61 -31.90 7.07
CA ILE A 2 3.68 -30.89 7.17
C ILE A 2 3.77 -29.95 5.95
N ARG A 3 3.65 -30.47 4.72
CA ARG A 3 3.65 -29.65 3.48
C ARG A 3 2.53 -28.60 3.42
N LYS A 4 1.35 -28.89 4.00
CA LYS A 4 0.20 -27.96 4.02
C LYS A 4 0.46 -26.79 4.98
N ILE A 5 1.11 -27.07 6.11
CA ILE A 5 1.46 -26.08 7.13
C ILE A 5 2.54 -25.13 6.59
N LEU A 6 3.63 -25.67 6.02
CA LEU A 6 4.69 -24.86 5.41
C LEU A 6 4.18 -23.96 4.27
N LYS A 7 3.28 -24.47 3.42
CA LYS A 7 2.65 -23.70 2.35
C LYS A 7 1.76 -22.57 2.88
N SER A 8 1.14 -22.75 4.04
CA SER A 8 0.36 -21.70 4.72
C SER A 8 1.24 -20.56 5.25
N TYR A 9 2.44 -20.86 5.76
CA TYR A 9 3.37 -19.84 6.24
C TYR A 9 4.03 -19.05 5.10
N LEU A 10 4.29 -19.71 3.96
CA LEU A 10 4.79 -19.04 2.75
C LEU A 10 3.83 -17.99 2.18
N ASN A 11 2.52 -18.16 2.37
CA ASN A 11 1.49 -17.25 1.85
C ASN A 11 1.12 -16.11 2.81
N LYS A 12 1.93 -15.86 3.85
CA LYS A 12 1.66 -14.83 4.84
C LYS A 12 2.90 -13.97 5.11
N LEU A 13 2.68 -12.68 5.28
CA LEU A 13 3.71 -11.74 5.74
C LEU A 13 4.05 -11.98 7.21
N THR A 14 5.31 -11.73 7.56
CA THR A 14 5.72 -11.61 8.95
C THR A 14 5.07 -10.38 9.59
N ASN A 15 5.04 -10.32 10.92
CA ASN A 15 4.48 -9.18 11.64
C ASN A 15 5.21 -7.87 11.31
N ILE A 16 6.52 -7.93 11.04
CA ILE A 16 7.34 -6.77 10.68
C ILE A 16 6.95 -6.27 9.29
N GLU A 17 6.95 -7.15 8.28
CA GLU A 17 6.55 -6.79 6.91
C GLU A 17 5.12 -6.25 6.84
N LEU A 18 4.20 -6.87 7.60
CA LEU A 18 2.82 -6.41 7.70
C LEU A 18 2.72 -5.05 8.40
N GLY A 19 3.54 -4.82 9.42
CA GLY A 19 3.63 -3.55 10.14
C GLY A 19 4.06 -2.41 9.22
N GLU A 20 5.10 -2.62 8.41
CA GLU A 20 5.57 -1.63 7.44
C GLU A 20 4.47 -1.22 6.46
N LEU A 21 3.77 -2.19 5.87
CA LEU A 21 2.66 -1.90 4.96
C LEU A 21 1.50 -1.17 5.65
N ARG A 22 1.16 -1.56 6.88
CA ARG A 22 0.11 -0.87 7.65
C ARG A 22 0.47 0.59 7.92
N SER A 23 1.72 0.86 8.29
CA SER A 23 2.19 2.23 8.52
C SER A 23 2.07 3.09 7.26
N ILE A 24 2.51 2.57 6.11
CA ILE A 24 2.37 3.28 4.83
C ILE A 24 0.89 3.51 4.50
N ASN A 25 0.03 2.50 4.68
CA ASN A 25 -1.41 2.63 4.42
C ASN A 25 -2.12 3.64 5.36
N ILE A 26 -1.69 3.73 6.63
CA ILE A 26 -2.21 4.75 7.57
C ILE A 26 -1.81 6.15 7.07
N LEU A 27 -0.55 6.34 6.70
CA LEU A 27 -0.08 7.62 6.14
C LEU A 27 -0.83 7.97 4.86
N LEU A 28 -1.01 7.02 3.94
CA LEU A 28 -1.81 7.22 2.72
C LEU A 28 -3.22 7.71 3.02
N ARG A 29 -3.88 7.11 4.01
CA ARG A 29 -5.23 7.53 4.42
C ARG A 29 -5.24 8.95 4.99
N GLN A 30 -4.25 9.29 5.81
CA GLN A 30 -4.12 10.63 6.38
C GLN A 30 -3.87 11.68 5.30
N GLU A 31 -2.95 11.41 4.38
CA GLU A 31 -2.62 12.33 3.28
C GLU A 31 -3.80 12.51 2.31
N ASN A 32 -4.53 11.44 1.99
CA ASN A 32 -5.76 11.52 1.20
C ASN A 32 -6.86 12.32 1.92
N TYR A 33 -7.01 12.13 3.23
CA TYR A 33 -7.97 12.90 4.03
C TYR A 33 -7.64 14.40 4.02
N LYS A 34 -6.38 14.78 4.28
CA LYS A 34 -5.91 16.18 4.18
C LYS A 34 -6.20 16.76 2.82
N LEU A 35 -5.86 16.02 1.76
CA LEU A 35 -6.08 16.45 0.39
C LEU A 35 -7.58 16.71 0.12
N ASN A 36 -8.46 15.81 0.57
CA ASN A 36 -9.90 15.93 0.34
C ASN A 36 -10.55 17.06 1.13
N LEU A 37 -10.08 17.36 2.35
CA LEU A 37 -10.53 18.53 3.11
C LEU A 37 -10.27 19.84 2.37
N VAL A 38 -9.15 19.91 1.66
CA VAL A 38 -8.60 21.17 1.17
C VAL A 38 -8.99 21.43 -0.29
N LYS A 39 -9.12 20.37 -1.11
CA LYS A 39 -9.43 20.42 -2.56
C LYS A 39 -10.60 21.32 -2.98
N GLY A 40 -11.64 21.45 -2.16
CA GLY A 40 -12.87 22.18 -2.52
C GLY A 40 -12.68 23.69 -2.72
N ASN A 41 -11.94 24.34 -1.81
CA ASN A 41 -11.79 25.81 -1.82
C ASN A 41 -10.38 26.29 -2.23
N THR A 42 -9.35 25.45 -2.08
CA THR A 42 -7.97 25.83 -2.42
C THR A 42 -7.65 25.80 -3.91
N ALA A 43 -8.50 25.19 -4.74
CA ALA A 43 -8.35 25.24 -6.19
C ALA A 43 -8.42 26.67 -6.77
N LEU A 44 -8.97 27.63 -6.01
CA LEU A 44 -9.13 29.02 -6.43
C LEU A 44 -7.95 29.94 -6.07
N VAL A 45 -7.02 29.50 -5.20
CA VAL A 45 -5.91 30.32 -4.70
C VAL A 45 -4.57 29.71 -5.08
N SER A 46 -3.61 30.49 -5.61
CA SER A 46 -2.32 29.97 -6.12
C SER A 46 -1.56 29.09 -5.12
N LYS A 47 -1.37 29.58 -3.88
CA LYS A 47 -0.73 28.79 -2.80
C LYS A 47 -1.49 27.50 -2.48
N GLY A 48 -2.82 27.53 -2.60
CA GLY A 48 -3.67 26.36 -2.44
C GLY A 48 -3.44 25.31 -3.54
N LYS A 49 -3.31 25.74 -4.80
CA LYS A 49 -2.97 24.86 -5.93
C LYS A 49 -1.61 24.19 -5.74
N GLU A 50 -0.60 24.96 -5.34
CA GLU A 50 0.75 24.44 -5.05
C GLU A 50 0.72 23.38 -3.94
N TRP A 51 0.04 23.67 -2.83
CA TRP A 51 -0.11 22.72 -1.74
C TRP A 51 -0.80 21.43 -2.20
N VAL A 52 -1.90 21.53 -2.97
CA VAL A 52 -2.63 20.37 -3.52
C VAL A 52 -1.72 19.51 -4.41
N ASN A 53 -0.90 20.13 -5.26
CA ASN A 53 0.02 19.40 -6.14
C ASN A 53 1.12 18.69 -5.34
N THR A 54 1.72 19.37 -4.35
CA THR A 54 2.67 18.75 -3.43
C THR A 54 2.04 17.56 -2.71
N GLN A 55 0.82 17.72 -2.21
CA GLN A 55 0.09 16.68 -1.50
C GLN A 55 -0.20 15.45 -2.40
N LYS A 56 -0.59 15.67 -3.67
CA LYS A 56 -0.72 14.60 -4.67
C LYS A 56 0.61 13.89 -4.92
N GLY A 57 1.72 14.64 -5.00
CA GLY A 57 3.07 14.07 -5.14
C GLY A 57 3.46 13.16 -3.97
N ILE A 58 3.16 13.58 -2.74
CA ILE A 58 3.38 12.77 -1.54
C ILE A 58 2.57 11.47 -1.59
N ILE A 59 1.27 11.55 -1.94
CA ILE A 59 0.42 10.36 -2.06
C ILE A 59 0.99 9.39 -3.12
N ALA A 60 1.36 9.89 -4.30
CA ALA A 60 1.94 9.05 -5.35
C ALA A 60 3.28 8.41 -4.96
N LEU A 61 4.08 9.06 -4.10
CA LEU A 61 5.30 8.46 -3.54
C LEU A 61 4.97 7.34 -2.55
N LEU A 62 3.98 7.55 -1.69
CA LEU A 62 3.53 6.56 -0.72
C LEU A 62 2.89 5.33 -1.40
N GLU A 63 2.06 5.53 -2.43
CA GLU A 63 1.46 4.44 -3.22
C GLU A 63 2.54 3.60 -3.89
N ARG A 64 3.51 4.23 -4.57
CA ARG A 64 4.65 3.53 -5.16
C ARG A 64 5.49 2.77 -4.14
N SER A 65 5.71 3.36 -2.96
CA SER A 65 6.42 2.69 -1.87
C SER A 65 5.66 1.46 -1.38
N PHE A 66 4.35 1.58 -1.22
CA PHE A 66 3.47 0.47 -0.84
C PHE A 66 3.52 -0.68 -1.85
N ASP A 67 3.35 -0.38 -3.14
CA ASP A 67 3.37 -1.37 -4.21
C ASP A 67 4.75 -2.05 -4.38
N SER A 68 5.82 -1.25 -4.25
CA SER A 68 7.20 -1.76 -4.28
C SER A 68 7.47 -2.74 -3.14
N LYS A 69 6.99 -2.44 -1.93
CA LYS A 69 7.09 -3.34 -0.77
C LYS A 69 6.30 -4.63 -0.99
N ILE A 70 5.07 -4.55 -1.50
CA ILE A 70 4.26 -5.73 -1.84
C ILE A 70 5.02 -6.63 -2.84
N THR A 71 5.53 -6.02 -3.92
CA THR A 71 6.27 -6.71 -4.97
C THR A 71 7.51 -7.41 -4.40
N LYS A 72 8.29 -6.70 -3.58
CA LYS A 72 9.49 -7.24 -2.91
C LYS A 72 9.15 -8.44 -2.01
N TYR A 73 8.10 -8.34 -1.20
CA TYR A 73 7.72 -9.44 -0.29
C TYR A 73 7.21 -10.66 -1.02
N ALA A 74 6.53 -10.47 -2.16
CA ALA A 74 6.11 -11.56 -3.02
C ALA A 74 7.29 -12.24 -3.72
N GLN A 75 8.24 -11.48 -4.26
CA GLN A 75 9.47 -12.00 -4.88
C GLN A 75 10.28 -12.86 -3.90
N ASN A 76 10.44 -12.40 -2.66
CA ASN A 76 11.11 -13.16 -1.59
C ASN A 76 10.46 -14.53 -1.33
N ARG A 77 9.18 -14.67 -1.66
CA ARG A 77 8.39 -15.91 -1.51
C ARG A 77 8.20 -16.65 -2.84
N LYS A 78 8.82 -16.19 -3.92
CA LYS A 78 8.68 -16.74 -5.29
C LYS A 78 7.22 -16.81 -5.75
N ILE A 79 6.43 -15.81 -5.38
CA ILE A 79 5.04 -15.67 -5.84
C ILE A 79 5.04 -14.73 -7.04
N GLU A 80 4.56 -15.24 -8.18
CA GLU A 80 4.47 -14.50 -9.44
C GLU A 80 3.05 -14.00 -9.71
N GLY A 81 2.95 -12.97 -10.53
CA GLY A 81 1.70 -12.34 -10.98
C GLY A 81 1.41 -11.00 -10.30
N LYS A 82 0.18 -10.50 -10.47
CA LYS A 82 -0.34 -9.34 -9.74
C LYS A 82 -0.82 -9.80 -8.36
N ILE A 83 -0.45 -9.07 -7.31
CA ILE A 83 -0.53 -9.56 -5.94
C ILE A 83 -1.06 -8.45 -5.03
N GLY A 84 -2.05 -8.80 -4.21
CA GLY A 84 -2.56 -7.96 -3.14
C GLY A 84 -2.18 -8.54 -1.78
N ILE A 85 -2.16 -7.67 -0.76
CA ILE A 85 -1.97 -8.08 0.64
C ILE A 85 -3.22 -7.73 1.42
N ASN A 86 -3.79 -8.73 2.12
CA ASN A 86 -4.82 -8.46 3.11
C ASN A 86 -4.17 -7.84 4.37
N LEU A 87 -4.28 -6.52 4.54
CA LEU A 87 -3.64 -5.80 5.64
C LEU A 87 -4.15 -6.20 7.04
N LYS A 88 -5.32 -6.83 7.17
CA LYS A 88 -5.81 -7.35 8.46
C LYS A 88 -5.11 -8.64 8.86
N THR A 89 -4.91 -9.54 7.90
CA THR A 89 -4.45 -10.91 8.16
C THR A 89 -3.02 -11.19 7.73
N GLY A 90 -2.41 -10.30 6.92
CA GLY A 90 -1.12 -10.48 6.27
C GLY A 90 -1.11 -11.51 5.15
N LYS A 91 -2.27 -12.07 4.77
CA LYS A 91 -2.37 -13.05 3.69
C LYS A 91 -2.07 -12.41 2.34
N ILE A 92 -1.26 -13.10 1.55
CA ILE A 92 -0.97 -12.77 0.17
C ILE A 92 -2.10 -13.32 -0.71
N ILE A 93 -2.69 -12.46 -1.53
CA ILE A 93 -3.81 -12.77 -2.43
C ILE A 93 -3.30 -12.56 -3.86
N LYS A 94 -3.37 -13.60 -4.70
CA LYS A 94 -3.18 -13.39 -6.13
C LYS A 94 -4.40 -12.63 -6.67
N MET A 95 -4.14 -11.51 -7.33
CA MET A 95 -5.17 -10.80 -8.06
C MET A 95 -5.17 -11.39 -9.46
N ASP A 96 -6.21 -12.14 -9.80
CA ASP A 96 -6.37 -12.60 -11.17
C ASP A 96 -6.48 -11.36 -12.08
N ASN A 97 -5.84 -11.43 -13.25
CA ASN A 97 -5.93 -10.36 -14.24
C ASN A 97 -7.36 -10.35 -14.79
N GLU A 98 -8.15 -9.35 -14.39
CA GLU A 98 -9.22 -8.83 -15.27
C GLU A 98 -8.59 -8.15 -16.49
#